data_AF-A0A1I0NYR9-F1
#
_entry.id   AF-A0A1I0NYR9-F1
#
_cell.length_a   1.000
_cell.length_b   1.000
_cell.length_c   1.000
_cell.angle_alpha   90.00
_cell.angle_beta   90.00
_cell.angle_gamma   90.00
#
_symmetry.space_group_name_H-M   'P 1'
#
loop_
_entity.id
_entity.type
_entity.pdbx_description
1 polymer ?
#
loop_
_entity_poly.entity_id
_entity_poly.type
_entity_poly.pdbx_seq_one_letter_code
_entity_poly.pdbx_strand_id
1 'polypeptide(L)'
;MPAPQEADIFLVPLLNGDHTVGQVIEVEKTPEKSVLCLLSLKRLTPDDTSAPLNLSEMIALVLTRPDHFADGTWPIIGFEQLPQIEKVFKLAEAKSNGFENVAIHEPAIIEAFANACHGHYPWDAFPDPQFFDRLLVTKAARPPAARMKSQFPA
;
A
#
# COMPACT_ATOMS: atom_id res chain seq x y z
N MET A 1 9.50 -15.18 8.99
CA MET A 1 9.91 -13.76 8.99
C MET A 1 9.46 -13.10 10.30
N PRO A 2 10.08 -12.00 10.77
CA PRO A 2 9.53 -11.25 11.90
C PRO A 2 8.13 -10.73 11.56
N ALA A 3 7.26 -10.63 12.57
CA ALA A 3 5.97 -9.98 12.41
C ALA A 3 6.18 -8.47 12.17
N PRO A 4 5.34 -7.81 11.35
CA PRO A 4 5.46 -6.38 11.07
C PRO A 4 5.21 -5.56 12.34
N GLN A 5 5.96 -4.49 12.49
CA GLN A 5 5.86 -3.50 13.57
C GLN A 5 5.52 -2.13 13.01
N GLU A 6 4.95 -1.26 13.84
CA GLU A 6 4.75 0.14 13.46
C GLU A 6 6.09 0.76 13.00
N ALA A 7 6.03 1.57 11.94
CA ALA A 7 7.17 2.25 11.32
C ALA A 7 8.09 1.39 10.44
N ASP A 8 7.86 0.07 10.35
CA ASP A 8 8.59 -0.81 9.42
C ASP A 8 8.39 -0.38 7.97
N ILE A 9 9.49 -0.37 7.22
CA ILE A 9 9.51 -0.20 5.76
C ILE A 9 9.53 -1.57 5.11
N PHE A 10 8.60 -1.79 4.19
CA PHE A 10 8.46 -3.05 3.48
C PHE A 10 8.38 -2.85 1.97
N LEU A 11 8.64 -3.92 1.25
CA LEU A 11 8.59 -3.96 -0.21
C LEU A 11 7.38 -4.75 -0.69
N VAL A 12 6.69 -4.24 -1.71
CA VAL A 12 5.61 -4.95 -2.42
C VAL A 12 6.10 -5.27 -3.83
N PRO A 13 6.08 -6.54 -4.26
CA PRO A 13 6.61 -6.93 -5.55
C PRO A 13 5.79 -6.36 -6.72
N LEU A 14 6.49 -5.93 -7.76
CA LEU A 14 5.92 -5.50 -9.04
C LEU A 14 6.20 -6.56 -10.11
N LEU A 15 5.32 -6.65 -11.10
CA LEU A 15 5.38 -7.62 -12.20
C LEU A 15 6.61 -7.46 -13.09
N ASN A 16 7.29 -6.30 -13.03
CA ASN A 16 8.55 -6.07 -13.75
C ASN A 16 9.79 -6.54 -12.97
N GLY A 17 9.63 -7.10 -11.76
CA GLY A 17 10.72 -7.53 -10.88
C GLY A 17 11.25 -6.47 -9.92
N ASP A 18 10.82 -5.20 -10.06
CA ASP A 18 11.07 -4.16 -9.06
C ASP A 18 10.13 -4.33 -7.86
N HIS A 19 10.30 -3.48 -6.85
CA HIS A 19 9.35 -3.36 -5.75
C HIS A 19 8.89 -1.91 -5.59
N THR A 20 7.66 -1.73 -5.13
CA THR A 20 7.23 -0.46 -4.54
C THR A 20 7.41 -0.50 -3.02
N VAL A 21 7.53 0.67 -2.41
CA VAL A 21 7.75 0.80 -0.97
C VAL A 21 6.43 1.10 -0.25
N GLY A 22 6.19 0.34 0.81
CA GLY A 22 5.18 0.65 1.81
C GLY A 22 5.79 0.88 3.18
N GLN A 23 4.97 1.43 4.08
CA GLN A 23 5.32 1.59 5.48
C GLN A 23 4.17 1.15 6.38
N VAL A 24 4.48 0.42 7.44
CA VAL A 24 3.49 -0.02 8.43
C VAL A 24 3.15 1.13 9.37
N ILE A 25 1.85 1.41 9.53
CA ILE A 25 1.34 2.58 10.26
C ILE A 25 0.69 2.19 11.58
N GLU A 26 0.05 1.02 11.65
CA GLU A 26 -0.62 0.52 12.86
C GLU A 26 -0.82 -1.00 12.75
N VAL A 27 -0.59 -1.72 13.85
CA VAL A 27 -0.70 -3.18 13.95
C VAL A 27 -1.48 -3.65 15.17
N GLU A 28 -1.60 -2.81 16.21
CA GLU A 28 -2.20 -3.20 17.50
C GLU A 28 -3.71 -2.89 17.54
N LYS A 29 -4.10 -1.72 17.04
CA LYS A 29 -5.48 -1.22 17.13
C LYS A 29 -6.29 -1.41 15.85
N THR A 30 -5.91 -2.40 15.04
CA THR A 30 -6.58 -2.73 13.77
C THR A 30 -7.63 -3.83 13.95
N PRO A 31 -8.67 -3.87 13.11
CA PRO A 31 -9.64 -4.96 13.11
C PRO A 31 -9.01 -6.26 12.62
N GLU A 32 -9.49 -7.39 13.13
CA GLU A 32 -9.17 -8.75 12.62
C GLU A 32 -7.66 -9.07 12.49
N LYS A 33 -6.80 -8.47 13.33
CA LYS A 33 -5.33 -8.60 13.25
C LYS A 33 -4.76 -8.18 11.87
N SER A 34 -5.44 -7.26 11.20
CA SER A 34 -4.94 -6.65 9.97
C SER A 34 -3.79 -5.67 10.26
N VAL A 35 -3.11 -5.24 9.21
CA VAL A 35 -2.03 -4.27 9.25
C VAL A 35 -2.48 -3.05 8.47
N LEU A 36 -2.37 -1.87 9.07
CA LEU A 36 -2.57 -0.61 8.35
C LEU A 36 -1.25 -0.22 7.68
N CYS A 37 -1.27 -0.10 6.36
CA CYS A 37 -0.11 0.21 5.57
C CYS A 37 -0.32 1.49 4.77
N LEU A 38 0.71 2.33 4.72
CA LEU A 38 0.87 3.36 3.72
C LEU A 38 1.54 2.73 2.49
N LEU A 39 1.04 3.04 1.31
CA LEU A 39 1.68 2.69 0.04
C LEU A 39 2.16 3.95 -0.66
N SER A 40 3.29 3.83 -1.38
CA SER A 40 3.89 4.93 -2.13
C SER A 40 4.13 4.58 -3.60
N LEU A 41 4.56 5.58 -4.40
CA LEU A 41 5.11 5.37 -5.75
C LEU A 41 6.64 5.18 -5.74
N LYS A 42 7.28 5.22 -4.58
CA LYS A 42 8.73 5.04 -4.48
C LYS A 42 9.06 3.60 -4.83
N ARG A 43 10.07 3.42 -5.69
CA ARG A 43 10.60 2.10 -6.03
C ARG A 43 11.93 1.88 -5.35
N LEU A 44 12.13 0.66 -4.87
CA LEU A 44 13.39 0.18 -4.31
C LEU A 44 13.61 -1.26 -4.73
N THR A 45 14.86 -1.68 -4.64
CA THR A 45 15.29 -3.07 -4.70
C THR A 45 15.56 -3.59 -3.28
N PRO A 46 15.57 -4.91 -3.06
CA PRO A 46 15.88 -5.48 -1.74
C PRO A 46 17.26 -5.12 -1.18
N ASP A 47 18.21 -4.73 -2.04
CA ASP A 47 19.56 -4.34 -1.65
C ASP A 47 19.67 -2.85 -1.27
N ASP A 48 18.61 -2.06 -1.51
CA ASP A 48 18.58 -0.65 -1.15
C ASP A 48 18.33 -0.45 0.35
N THR A 49 18.96 0.57 0.93
CA THR A 49 18.69 0.98 2.30
C THR A 49 17.30 1.61 2.42
N SER A 50 16.59 1.34 3.52
CA SER A 50 15.37 2.07 3.86
C SER A 50 15.63 3.58 3.89
N ALA A 51 14.62 4.35 3.49
CA ALA A 51 14.66 5.80 3.58
C ALA A 51 13.24 6.32 3.80
N PRO A 52 13.08 7.45 4.54
CA PRO A 52 11.78 8.00 4.88
C PRO A 52 10.88 8.19 3.65
N LEU A 53 9.57 8.00 3.86
CA LEU A 53 8.54 8.29 2.85
C LEU A 53 7.98 9.70 3.06
N ASN A 54 7.87 10.45 1.97
CA ASN A 54 7.20 11.75 1.99
C ASN A 54 5.70 11.59 1.72
N LEU A 55 4.89 12.46 2.34
CA LEU A 55 3.44 12.48 2.07
C LEU A 55 3.09 12.73 0.60
N SER A 56 3.96 13.41 -0.16
CA SER A 56 3.78 13.63 -1.60
C SER A 56 3.94 12.36 -2.44
N GLU A 57 4.58 11.33 -1.89
CA GLU A 57 4.82 10.05 -2.56
C GLU A 57 3.72 9.03 -2.22
N MET A 58 2.88 9.34 -1.24
CA MET A 58 1.80 8.47 -0.77
C MET A 58 0.69 8.35 -1.81
N ILE A 59 0.25 7.12 -2.05
CA ILE A 59 -0.88 6.82 -2.95
C ILE A 59 -2.11 6.34 -2.20
N ALA A 60 -1.93 5.57 -1.13
CA ALA A 60 -3.02 4.92 -0.44
C ALA A 60 -2.67 4.64 1.02
N LEU A 61 -3.71 4.51 1.83
CA LEU A 61 -3.65 3.99 3.18
C LEU A 61 -4.64 2.83 3.25
N VAL A 62 -4.14 1.62 3.45
CA VAL A 62 -4.92 0.38 3.27
C VAL A 62 -4.80 -0.51 4.50
N LEU A 63 -5.91 -1.17 4.88
CA LEU A 63 -5.86 -2.31 5.78
C LEU A 63 -5.67 -3.58 4.97
N THR A 64 -4.74 -4.43 5.38
CA THR A 64 -4.46 -5.71 4.71
C THR A 64 -4.21 -6.81 5.73
N ARG A 65 -4.46 -8.06 5.34
CA ARG A 65 -4.05 -9.20 6.18
C ARG A 65 -2.52 -9.34 6.23
N PRO A 66 -1.96 -9.91 7.31
CA PRO A 66 -0.51 -10.00 7.50
C PRO A 66 0.17 -11.15 6.74
N ASP A 67 -0.57 -11.94 5.94
CA ASP A 67 -0.08 -13.20 5.35
C ASP A 67 1.23 -13.03 4.56
N HIS A 68 1.31 -12.00 3.70
CA HIS A 68 2.51 -11.75 2.88
C HIS A 68 3.71 -11.21 3.68
N PHE A 69 3.49 -10.66 4.89
CA PHE A 69 4.60 -10.38 5.81
C PHE A 69 5.10 -11.68 6.47
N ALA A 70 4.18 -12.57 6.83
CA ALA A 70 4.49 -13.82 7.52
C ALA A 70 5.29 -14.79 6.64
N ASP A 71 4.90 -14.92 5.36
CA ASP A 71 5.57 -15.79 4.38
C ASP A 71 6.81 -15.16 3.72
N GLY A 72 7.00 -13.85 3.88
CA GLY A 72 8.16 -13.11 3.36
C GLY A 72 8.02 -12.61 1.93
N THR A 73 6.84 -12.73 1.31
CA THR A 73 6.54 -12.11 0.01
C THR A 73 6.70 -10.60 0.07
N TRP A 74 6.38 -9.99 1.21
CA TRP A 74 6.64 -8.57 1.50
C TRP A 74 7.77 -8.45 2.53
N PRO A 75 9.04 -8.40 2.09
CA PRO A 75 10.16 -8.31 3.00
C PRO A 75 10.20 -6.93 3.67
N ILE A 76 10.48 -6.94 4.98
CA ILE A 76 10.79 -5.74 5.76
C ILE A 76 12.28 -5.44 5.58
N ILE A 77 12.61 -4.23 5.16
CA ILE A 77 13.99 -3.82 4.82
C ILE A 77 14.58 -2.79 5.80
N GLY A 78 13.78 -2.31 6.75
CA GLY A 78 14.22 -1.36 7.77
C GLY A 78 13.04 -0.73 8.50
N PHE A 79 13.31 0.33 9.24
CA PHE A 79 12.30 1.13 9.94
C PHE A 79 12.65 2.61 9.75
N GLU A 80 11.62 3.44 9.63
CA GLU A 80 11.79 4.88 9.41
C GLU A 80 10.75 5.68 10.17
N GLN A 81 11.02 6.95 10.42
CA GLN A 81 10.02 7.81 11.05
C GLN A 81 8.74 7.86 10.21
N LEU A 82 7.58 7.71 10.86
CA LEU A 82 6.28 7.82 10.21
C LEU A 82 6.07 9.23 9.64
N PRO A 83 5.54 9.37 8.41
CA PRO A 83 5.12 10.66 7.90
C PRO A 83 3.95 11.22 8.70
N GLN A 84 3.70 12.53 8.58
CA GLN A 84 2.60 13.21 9.28
C GLN A 84 1.22 12.90 8.67
N ILE A 85 0.78 11.63 8.76
CA ILE A 85 -0.41 11.07 8.10
C ILE A 85 -1.70 11.79 8.49
N GLU A 86 -1.79 12.33 9.71
CA GLU A 86 -2.96 13.10 10.18
C GLU A 86 -3.33 14.29 9.29
N LYS A 87 -2.38 14.79 8.47
CA LYS A 87 -2.64 15.86 7.51
C LYS A 87 -3.51 15.43 6.32
N VAL A 88 -3.57 14.13 6.04
CA VAL A 88 -4.20 13.57 4.83
C VAL A 88 -5.21 12.48 5.15
N PHE A 89 -5.11 11.85 6.32
CA PHE A 89 -6.03 10.84 6.82
C PHE A 89 -6.18 11.00 8.32
N LYS A 90 -7.43 11.05 8.82
CA LYS A 90 -7.73 11.22 10.25
C LYS A 90 -7.49 9.93 11.03
N LEU A 91 -6.23 9.60 11.25
CA LEU A 91 -5.82 8.31 11.81
C LEU A 91 -6.36 8.13 13.24
N ALA A 92 -6.32 9.16 14.08
CA ALA A 92 -6.86 9.11 15.44
C ALA A 92 -8.37 8.83 15.45
N GLU A 93 -9.13 9.44 14.53
CA GLU A 93 -10.58 9.20 14.39
C GLU A 93 -10.83 7.74 13.96
N ALA A 94 -10.09 7.26 12.95
CA ALA A 94 -10.17 5.88 12.48
C ALA A 94 -9.78 4.85 13.55
N LYS A 95 -8.76 5.12 14.37
CA LYS A 95 -8.40 4.27 15.52
C LYS A 95 -9.53 4.27 16.56
N SER A 96 -10.14 5.42 16.83
CA SER A 96 -11.20 5.54 17.84
C SER A 96 -12.51 4.84 17.48
N ASN A 97 -12.82 4.73 16.18
CA ASN A 97 -14.00 4.02 15.68
C ASN A 97 -13.69 2.58 15.22
N GLY A 98 -12.48 2.07 15.49
CA GLY A 98 -12.09 0.72 15.13
C GLY A 98 -12.04 0.46 13.62
N PHE A 99 -11.83 1.49 12.80
CA PHE A 99 -11.77 1.42 11.34
C PHE A 99 -13.08 0.94 10.68
N GLU A 100 -14.25 1.19 11.28
CA GLU A 100 -15.56 0.68 10.84
C GLU A 100 -15.88 0.85 9.34
N ASN A 101 -15.34 1.89 8.71
CA ASN A 101 -15.57 2.21 7.29
C ASN A 101 -14.35 1.95 6.37
N VAL A 102 -13.34 1.21 6.85
CA VAL A 102 -12.15 0.86 6.07
C VAL A 102 -12.15 -0.63 5.81
N ALA A 103 -12.24 -1.02 4.54
CA ALA A 103 -12.21 -2.42 4.16
C ALA A 103 -10.83 -3.04 4.40
N ILE A 104 -10.82 -4.28 4.89
CA ILE A 104 -9.61 -5.11 4.95
C ILE A 104 -9.46 -5.81 3.60
N HIS A 105 -8.28 -5.69 2.99
CA HIS A 105 -7.97 -6.29 1.70
C HIS A 105 -7.07 -7.52 1.85
N GLU A 106 -7.19 -8.45 0.90
CA GLU A 106 -6.19 -9.49 0.72
C GLU A 106 -4.89 -8.87 0.17
N PRO A 107 -3.70 -9.36 0.56
CA PRO A 107 -2.43 -8.85 0.05
C PRO A 107 -2.33 -8.84 -1.49
N ALA A 108 -2.90 -9.84 -2.16
CA ALA A 108 -2.93 -9.90 -3.63
C ALA A 108 -3.70 -8.72 -4.28
N ILE A 109 -4.70 -8.16 -3.60
CA ILE A 109 -5.40 -6.95 -4.08
C ILE A 109 -4.48 -5.74 -3.99
N ILE A 110 -3.69 -5.65 -2.91
CA ILE A 110 -2.73 -4.58 -2.70
C ILE A 110 -1.60 -4.65 -3.74
N GLU A 111 -1.12 -5.85 -4.06
CA GLU A 111 -0.15 -6.07 -5.14
C GLU A 111 -0.71 -5.67 -6.51
N ALA A 112 -1.95 -6.06 -6.82
CA ALA A 112 -2.60 -5.66 -8.07
C ALA A 112 -2.74 -4.15 -8.17
N PHE A 113 -3.11 -3.48 -7.07
CA PHE A 113 -3.20 -2.03 -6.99
C PHE A 113 -1.83 -1.35 -7.16
N ALA A 114 -0.79 -1.82 -6.48
CA ALA A 114 0.58 -1.32 -6.63
C ALA A 114 1.06 -1.45 -8.09
N ASN A 115 0.81 -2.61 -8.71
CA ASN A 115 1.14 -2.83 -10.12
C ASN A 115 0.34 -1.91 -11.06
N ALA A 116 -0.93 -1.64 -10.75
CA ALA A 116 -1.75 -0.71 -11.53
C ALA A 116 -1.24 0.73 -11.42
N CYS A 117 -0.83 1.15 -10.22
CA CYS A 117 -0.19 2.46 -9.99
C CYS A 117 1.09 2.64 -10.82
N HIS A 118 1.80 1.54 -11.08
CA HIS A 118 3.03 1.51 -11.86
C HIS A 118 2.84 1.15 -13.35
N GLY A 119 1.59 0.98 -13.82
CA GLY A 119 1.30 0.70 -15.22
C GLY A 119 1.60 -0.73 -15.68
N HIS A 120 1.80 -1.65 -14.74
CA HIS A 120 2.06 -3.06 -14.99
C HIS A 120 0.80 -3.93 -14.91
N TYR A 121 -0.28 -3.40 -14.36
CA TYR A 121 -1.58 -4.06 -14.29
C TYR A 121 -2.68 -3.11 -14.76
N PRO A 122 -3.75 -3.58 -15.43
CA PRO A 122 -4.83 -2.70 -15.86
C PRO A 122 -5.56 -2.08 -14.67
N TRP A 123 -5.80 -0.77 -14.73
CA TRP A 123 -6.50 -0.02 -13.68
C TRP A 123 -7.97 -0.47 -13.52
N ASP A 124 -8.59 -0.82 -14.63
CA ASP A 124 -9.97 -1.33 -14.75
C ASP A 124 -10.02 -2.86 -14.87
N ALA A 125 -9.06 -3.57 -14.28
CA ALA A 125 -9.00 -5.04 -14.34
C ALA A 125 -10.13 -5.74 -13.57
N PHE A 126 -10.67 -5.09 -12.53
CA PHE A 126 -11.74 -5.62 -11.69
C PHE A 126 -13.12 -5.38 -12.32
N PRO A 127 -14.14 -6.19 -11.97
CA PRO A 127 -15.50 -6.00 -12.49
C PRO A 127 -16.06 -4.60 -12.25
N ASP A 128 -15.70 -3.98 -11.12
CA ASP A 128 -15.93 -2.57 -10.88
C ASP A 128 -14.70 -1.76 -11.34
N PRO A 129 -14.80 -0.97 -12.42
CA PRO A 129 -13.68 -0.22 -12.97
C PRO A 129 -13.22 0.93 -12.05
N GLN A 130 -14.00 1.30 -11.03
CA GLN A 130 -13.65 2.33 -10.04
C GLN A 130 -13.05 1.71 -8.77
N PHE A 131 -12.83 0.40 -8.72
CA PHE A 131 -12.36 -0.28 -7.53
C PHE A 131 -11.05 0.34 -6.99
N PHE A 132 -10.05 0.52 -7.85
CA PHE A 132 -8.77 1.13 -7.45
C PHE A 132 -8.87 2.63 -7.19
N ASP A 133 -9.81 3.36 -7.81
CA ASP A 133 -10.02 4.77 -7.51
C ASP A 133 -10.43 4.99 -6.04
N ARG A 134 -11.14 4.02 -5.44
CA ARG A 134 -11.55 4.08 -4.04
C ARG A 134 -10.44 3.74 -3.05
N LEU A 135 -9.34 3.14 -3.50
CA LEU A 135 -8.16 2.88 -2.65
C LEU A 135 -7.23 4.07 -2.55
N LEU A 136 -7.29 4.99 -3.52
CA LEU A 136 -6.49 6.21 -3.50
C LEU A 136 -6.82 7.05 -2.27
N VAL A 137 -5.81 7.66 -1.67
CA VAL A 137 -6.02 8.69 -0.65
C VAL A 137 -6.93 9.79 -1.23
N THR A 138 -7.87 10.27 -0.42
CA THR A 138 -8.90 11.25 -0.82
C THR A 138 -8.31 12.42 -1.63
N LYS A 139 -8.86 12.66 -2.85
CA LYS A 139 -8.43 13.68 -3.84
C LYS A 139 -7.11 13.41 -4.57
N ALA A 140 -6.46 12.27 -4.38
CA ALA A 140 -5.33 11.91 -5.23
C ALA A 140 -5.79 11.63 -6.66
N ALA A 141 -5.08 12.21 -7.62
CA ALA A 141 -5.21 11.80 -9.01
C ALA A 141 -4.63 10.40 -9.19
N ARG A 142 -5.10 9.68 -10.21
CA ARG A 142 -4.46 8.42 -10.62
C ARG A 142 -2.98 8.67 -10.90
N PRO A 143 -2.08 7.74 -10.53
CA PRO A 143 -0.67 7.85 -10.87
C PRO A 143 -0.47 8.02 -12.39
N PRO A 144 0.51 8.83 -12.84
CA PRO A 144 0.72 9.08 -14.28
C PRO A 144 1.00 7.83 -15.11
N ALA A 145 1.54 6.78 -14.49
CA ALA A 145 1.84 5.51 -15.14
C ALA A 145 0.62 4.57 -15.26
N ALA A 146 -0.51 4.88 -14.59
CA ALA A 146 -1.70 4.03 -14.61
C ALA A 146 -2.24 3.87 -16.04
N ARG A 147 -2.61 2.63 -16.39
CA ARG A 147 -3.08 2.26 -17.73
C ARG A 147 -4.38 1.47 -17.65
N MET A 148 -5.32 1.77 -18.52
CA MET A 148 -6.53 0.96 -18.73
C MET A 148 -6.22 -0.29 -19.55
N LYS A 149 -7.09 -1.30 -19.47
CA LYS A 149 -6.98 -2.57 -20.17
C LYS A 149 -6.82 -2.40 -21.68
N SER A 150 -7.51 -1.41 -22.26
CA SER A 150 -7.41 -1.05 -23.69
C SER A 150 -6.04 -0.54 -24.11
N GLN A 151 -5.18 -0.15 -23.16
CA GLN A 151 -3.84 0.35 -23.42
C GLN A 151 -2.77 -0.74 -23.32
N PHE A 152 -3.11 -1.96 -22.88
CA PHE A 152 -2.19 -3.10 -22.88
C PHE A 152 -2.21 -3.79 -24.25
N PRO A 153 -1.06 -4.37 -24.70
CA PRO A 153 -1.05 -5.20 -25.88
C PRO A 153 -2.02 -6.38 -25.72
N ALA A 154 -2.69 -6.74 -26.82
CA ALA A 154 -3.63 -7.86 -26.87
C ALA A 154 -2.92 -9.22 -26.74
#